data_AF-A0A1M4T9S4-F1
#
_entry.id   AF-A0A1M4T9S4-F1
#
_cell.length_a   1.000
_cell.length_b   1.000
_cell.length_c   1.000
_cell.angle_alpha   90.00
_cell.angle_beta   90.00
_cell.angle_gamma   90.00
#
_symmetry.space_group_name_H-M   'P 1'
#
loop_
_entity.id
_entity.type
_entity.pdbx_description
1 polymer ?
#
loop_
_entity_poly.entity_id
_entity_poly.type
_entity_poly.pdbx_seq_one_letter_code
_entity_poly.pdbx_strand_id
1 'polypeptide(L)' 'MQKFYKVFLVLFIVFIAINLYALDWQADILSEDNLKFVFSIASAAIGLIVLFVMDTWSRIGVRK' A
#
# COMPACT_ATOMS: atom_id res chain seq x y z
N MET A 1 -4.34 -16.40 8.20
CA MET A 1 -3.88 -15.07 7.71
C MET A 1 -2.95 -15.13 6.50
N GLN A 2 -2.06 -16.10 6.35
CA GLN A 2 -0.99 -16.03 5.35
C GLN A 2 -1.45 -15.90 3.87
N LYS A 3 -2.56 -16.55 3.48
CA LYS A 3 -3.14 -16.36 2.12
C LYS A 3 -3.70 -14.95 1.94
N PHE A 4 -4.47 -14.44 2.92
CA PHE A 4 -5.02 -13.09 2.92
C PHE A 4 -3.92 -12.03 2.86
N TYR A 5 -2.89 -12.18 3.72
CA TYR A 5 -1.70 -11.33 3.70
C TYR A 5 -1.06 -11.28 2.31
N LYS A 6 -0.78 -12.44 1.70
CA LYS A 6 -0.15 -12.48 0.37
C LYS A 6 -0.99 -11.81 -0.71
N VAL A 7 -2.31 -12.03 -0.72
CA VAL A 7 -3.21 -11.42 -1.73
C VAL A 7 -3.22 -9.90 -1.59
N PHE A 8 -3.43 -9.38 -0.39
CA PHE A 8 -3.50 -7.94 -0.17
C PHE A 8 -2.14 -7.25 -0.32
N LEU A 9 -1.04 -7.92 0.04
CA LEU A 9 0.31 -7.41 -0.20
C LEU A 9 0.55 -7.16 -1.69
N VAL A 10 0.22 -8.14 -2.54
CA VAL A 10 0.35 -7.99 -4.00
C VAL A 10 -0.57 -6.88 -4.51
N LEU A 11 -1.81 -6.81 -4.01
CA LEU A 11 -2.80 -5.82 -4.42
C LEU A 11 -2.32 -4.39 -4.09
N PHE A 12 -1.82 -4.14 -2.88
CA PHE A 12 -1.29 -2.83 -2.50
C PHE A 12 -0.04 -2.45 -3.32
N ILE A 13 0.86 -3.39 -3.59
CA ILE A 13 2.04 -3.14 -4.43
C ILE A 13 1.61 -2.74 -5.85
N VAL A 14 0.64 -3.46 -6.43
CA VAL A 14 0.11 -3.14 -7.77
C VAL A 14 -0.54 -1.75 -7.80
N PHE A 15 -1.31 -1.39 -6.76
CA PHE A 15 -1.88 -0.05 -6.66
C PHE A 15 -0.80 1.04 -6.57
N ILE A 16 0.25 0.84 -5.79
CA ILE A 16 1.38 1.78 -5.72
C ILE A 16 2.03 1.91 -7.11
N ALA A 17 2.29 0.79 -7.80
CA ALA A 17 2.92 0.80 -9.11
C ALA A 17 2.10 1.53 -10.17
N ILE A 18 0.78 1.28 -10.24
CA ILE A 18 -0.12 1.94 -11.19
C ILE A 18 -0.17 3.45 -10.92
N ASN A 19 -0.29 3.87 -9.66
CA ASN A 19 -0.35 5.29 -9.32
C ASN A 19 0.99 5.99 -9.54
N LEU A 20 2.13 5.34 -9.26
CA LEU A 20 3.46 5.89 -9.57
C LEU A 20 3.68 6.05 -11.07
N TYR A 21 3.18 5.12 -11.88
CA TYR A 21 3.23 5.21 -13.33
C TYR A 21 2.34 6.35 -13.86
N ALA A 22 1.17 6.56 -13.25
CA ALA A 22 0.22 7.59 -13.63
C ALA A 22 0.60 9.00 -13.15
N LEU A 23 1.55 9.12 -12.22
CA LEU A 23 2.01 10.38 -11.68
C LEU A 23 2.75 11.19 -12.77
N ASP A 24 2.38 12.44 -12.95
CA ASP A 24 3.07 13.33 -13.88
C ASP A 24 4.36 13.83 -13.24
N TRP A 25 5.49 13.26 -13.67
CA TRP A 25 6.82 13.59 -13.19
C TRP A 25 7.38 14.92 -13.73
N GLN A 26 6.69 15.55 -14.69
CA GLN A 26 7.07 16.87 -15.21
C GLN A 26 6.41 18.02 -14.42
N ALA A 27 5.31 17.74 -13.72
CA ALA A 27 4.61 18.67 -12.85
C ALA A 27 5.12 18.58 -11.39
N ASP A 28 4.74 19.55 -10.55
CA ASP A 28 4.98 19.45 -9.11
C ASP A 28 4.21 18.24 -8.54
N ILE A 29 4.86 17.49 -7.64
CA ILE A 29 4.30 16.27 -7.04
C ILE A 29 3.03 16.60 -6.23
N LEU A 30 2.97 17.79 -5.64
CA LEU A 30 1.82 18.28 -4.87
C LEU A 30 0.87 19.16 -5.69
N SER A 31 0.99 19.15 -7.01
CA SER A 31 0.01 19.79 -7.89
C SER A 31 -1.37 19.15 -7.74
N GLU A 32 -2.41 19.91 -8.08
CA GLU A 32 -3.82 19.48 -7.98
C GLU A 32 -4.09 18.19 -8.78
N ASP A 33 -3.42 18.02 -9.91
CA ASP A 33 -3.53 16.83 -10.76
C ASP A 33 -2.83 15.60 -10.18
N ASN A 34 -1.69 15.79 -9.51
CA ASN A 34 -0.91 14.70 -8.90
C ASN A 34 -1.40 14.30 -7.51
N LEU A 35 -2.04 15.22 -6.77
CA LEU A 35 -2.50 15.01 -5.40
C LEU A 35 -3.32 13.73 -5.25
N LYS A 36 -4.22 13.41 -6.19
CA LYS A 36 -5.02 12.17 -6.17
C LYS A 36 -4.16 10.90 -6.18
N PHE A 37 -3.08 10.88 -6.97
CA PHE A 37 -2.17 9.75 -7.07
C PHE A 37 -1.30 9.65 -5.82
N VAL A 38 -0.80 10.79 -5.31
CA VAL A 38 -0.02 10.86 -4.07
C VAL A 38 -0.83 10.35 -2.88
N PHE A 39 -2.08 10.80 -2.74
CA PHE A 39 -2.99 10.31 -1.69
C PHE A 39 -3.28 8.81 -1.83
N SER A 40 -3.45 8.31 -3.05
CA SER A 40 -3.65 6.88 -3.29
C SER A 40 -2.43 6.05 -2.90
N ILE A 41 -1.22 6.48 -3.30
CA ILE A 41 0.05 5.84 -2.94
C ILE A 41 0.25 5.86 -1.41
N ALA A 42 0.02 6.99 -0.76
CA ALA A 42 0.12 7.13 0.69
C ALA A 42 -0.85 6.20 1.41
N SER A 43 -2.11 6.12 0.94
CA SER A 43 -3.12 5.22 1.50
C SER A 43 -2.72 3.74 1.33
N ALA A 44 -2.18 3.37 0.18
CA ALA A 44 -1.69 2.02 -0.07
C ALA A 44 -0.47 1.66 0.81
N ALA A 45 0.44 2.62 1.04
CA ALA A 45 1.57 2.46 1.95
C ALA A 45 1.09 2.24 3.40
N ILE A 46 0.11 3.01 3.87
CA ILE A 46 -0.53 2.77 5.18
C ILE A 46 -1.18 1.39 5.22
N GLY A 47 -1.86 0.98 4.15
CA GLY A 47 -2.42 -0.37 4.00
C GLY A 47 -1.38 -1.48 4.20
N LEU A 48 -0.18 -1.34 3.61
CA LEU A 48 0.93 -2.27 3.81
C LEU A 48 1.41 -2.33 5.27
N ILE A 49 1.48 -1.19 5.96
CA ILE A 49 1.86 -1.13 7.39
C ILE A 49 0.86 -1.92 8.22
N VAL A 50 -0.44 -1.66 8.05
CA VAL A 50 -1.51 -2.37 8.77
C VAL A 50 -1.45 -3.87 8.47
N LEU A 51 -1.24 -4.24 7.21
CA LEU A 51 -1.11 -5.63 6.78
C LEU A 51 0.01 -6.35 7.53
N PHE A 52 1.17 -5.70 7.69
CA PHE A 52 2.32 -6.24 8.40
C PHE A 52 2.06 -6.40 9.91
N VAL A 53 1.38 -5.42 10.52
CA VAL A 53 0.97 -5.50 11.93
C VAL A 53 0.03 -6.68 12.15
N MET A 54 -0.99 -6.82 11.31
CA MET A 54 -1.97 -7.92 11.40
C MET A 54 -1.31 -9.31 11.25
N ASP A 55 -0.39 -9.44 10.30
CA ASP A 55 0.36 -10.67 10.06
C ASP A 55 1.32 -11.00 11.23
N THR A 56 1.87 -9.97 11.87
CA THR A 56 2.68 -10.14 13.09
C THR A 56 1.82 -10.62 14.27
N TRP A 57 0.68 -9.99 14.54
CA TRP A 57 -0.24 -10.43 15.59
C TRP A 57 -0.79 -11.83 15.34
N SER A 58 -1.06 -12.18 14.08
CA SER A 58 -1.48 -13.52 13.67
C SER A 58 -0.49 -14.61 14.07
N ARG A 59 0.80 -14.31 14.13
CA ARG A 59 1.85 -15.29 14.48
C ARG A 59 2.08 -15.36 15.98
N ILE A 60 1.92 -14.25 16.69
CA ILE A 60 2.12 -14.19 18.15
C ILE A 60 1.11 -15.08 18.87
N GLY A 61 -0.15 -15.09 18.46
CA GLY A 61 -1.19 -15.91 19.10
C GLY A 61 -1.12 -17.42 18.82
N VAL A 62 -0.29 -17.85 17.86
CA VAL A 62 -0.16 -19.28 17.46
C VAL A 62 1.00 -19.97 18.18
N ARG A 63 1.93 -19.22 18.78
CA ARG A 63 2.96 -19.78 19.67
C ARG A 63 2.33 -20.06 21.04
N LYS A 64 1.74 -21.23 21.21
CA LYS A 64 1.52 -21.88 22.52
C LYS A 64 2.40 -23.11 22.62
#